data_AF-A0A923WM50-F1
#
_entry.id   AF-A0A923WM50-F1
#
_cell.length_a   1.000
_cell.length_b   1.000
_cell.length_c   1.000
_cell.angle_alpha   90.00
_cell.angle_beta   90.00
_cell.angle_gamma   90.00
#
_symmetry.space_group_name_H-M   'P 1'
#
loop_
_entity.id
_entity.type
_entity.pdbx_description
1 polymer ?
#
loop_
_entity_poly.entity_id
_entity_poly.type
_entity_poly.pdbx_seq_one_letter_code
_entity_poly.pdbx_strand_id
1 'polypeptide(L)' 'MNGPAQLGIVVAGHGSRDPDAVREFEALVELVRLRAPQHIVHHGYLEFSSPTIAEAVAANIAAG' A
#
# COMPACT_ATOMS: atom_id res chain seq x y z
N MET A 1 2.87 -29.06 5.33
CA MET A 1 3.93 -28.03 5.21
C MET A 1 3.23 -26.69 5.18
N ASN A 2 3.29 -25.92 6.27
CA ASN A 2 2.68 -24.60 6.30
C ASN A 2 3.56 -23.67 5.47
N GLY A 3 3.05 -23.16 4.35
CA GLY A 3 3.74 -22.11 3.58
C GLY A 3 4.00 -20.88 4.45
N PRO A 4 4.85 -19.93 4.01
CA PRO A 4 5.04 -18.68 4.75
C PRO A 4 3.68 -18.04 4.98
N ALA A 5 3.41 -17.64 6.23
CA ALA A 5 2.14 -16.97 6.57
C ALA A 5 1.98 -15.74 5.67
N GLN A 6 0.82 -15.62 5.03
CA GLN A 6 0.48 -14.42 4.28
C GLN A 6 0.48 -13.24 5.26
N LEU A 7 1.24 -12.19 4.92
CA LEU A 7 1.31 -10.96 5.68
C LEU A 7 0.52 -9.87 4.97
N GLY A 8 -0.05 -8.98 5.78
CA GLY A 8 -0.56 -7.69 5.36
C GLY A 8 0.56 -6.63 5.33
N ILE A 9 0.71 -5.95 4.19
CA ILE A 9 1.66 -4.85 4.00
C ILE A 9 0.88 -3.58 3.65
N VAL A 10 1.11 -2.51 4.41
CA VAL A 10 0.62 -1.17 4.08
C VAL A 10 1.79 -0.24 3.83
N VAL A 11 1.89 0.28 2.61
CA VAL A 11 2.89 1.29 2.25
C VAL A 11 2.34 2.67 2.58
N ALA A 12 2.96 3.37 3.53
CA ALA A 12 2.56 4.70 3.93
C ALA A 12 3.33 5.77 3.14
N GLY A 13 2.62 6.55 2.33
CA GLY A 13 3.14 7.75 1.69
C GLY A 13 2.82 9.00 2.51
N HIS A 14 3.60 10.07 2.38
CA HIS A 14 3.22 11.36 2.95
C HIS A 14 1.99 11.95 2.23
N GLY A 15 1.92 11.73 0.92
CA GLY A 15 0.95 12.34 0.01
C GLY A 15 1.37 13.73 -0.43
N SER A 16 0.85 14.16 -1.58
CA SER A 16 1.30 15.37 -2.29
C SER A 16 0.15 16.02 -3.05
N ARG A 17 0.27 17.33 -3.26
CA ARG A 17 -0.58 18.07 -4.21
C ARG A 17 -0.03 18.03 -5.63
N ASP A 18 1.22 17.60 -5.79
CA ASP A 18 1.85 17.37 -7.08
C ASP A 18 1.45 15.98 -7.60
N PRO A 19 0.71 15.91 -8.72
CA PRO A 19 0.27 14.64 -9.27
C PRO A 19 1.43 13.78 -9.81
N ASP A 20 2.59 14.34 -10.14
CA ASP A 20 3.78 13.55 -10.52
C ASP A 20 4.34 12.79 -9.32
N ALA A 21 4.48 13.45 -8.17
CA ALA A 21 4.92 12.79 -6.93
C ALA A 21 3.98 11.65 -6.49
N VAL A 22 2.66 11.81 -6.68
CA VAL A 22 1.69 10.74 -6.41
C VAL A 22 1.91 9.56 -7.35
N ARG A 23 2.08 9.81 -8.66
CA ARG A 23 2.35 8.76 -9.66
C ARG A 23 3.65 7.99 -9.36
N GLU A 24 4.71 8.69 -8.97
CA GLU A 24 5.98 8.05 -8.63
C GLU A 24 5.86 7.13 -7.42
N PHE A 25 5.12 7.56 -6.39
CA PHE A 25 4.83 6.73 -5.23
C PHE A 25 3.98 5.50 -5.59
N GLU A 26 2.94 5.67 -6.40
CA GLU A 26 2.11 4.55 -6.85
C GLU A 26 2.90 3.55 -7.70
N ALA A 27 3.83 4.02 -8.54
CA ALA A 27 4.75 3.15 -9.26
C ALA A 27 5.65 2.32 -8.31
N LEU A 28 6.13 2.91 -7.21
CA LEU A 28 6.83 2.16 -6.17
C LEU A 28 5.93 1.10 -5.52
N VAL A 29 4.66 1.42 -5.23
CA VAL A 29 3.71 0.45 -4.67
C VAL A 29 3.51 -0.75 -5.60
N GLU A 30 3.41 -0.52 -6.92
CA GLU A 30 3.35 -1.61 -7.90
C GLU A 30 4.59 -2.50 -7.87
N LEU A 31 5.79 -1.91 -7.74
CA LEU A 31 7.02 -2.68 -7.58
C LEU A 31 7.03 -3.53 -6.31
N VAL A 32 6.47 -3.02 -5.21
CA VAL A 32 6.29 -3.79 -3.96
C VAL A 32 5.35 -4.97 -4.19
N ARG A 33 4.21 -4.76 -4.86
CA ARG A 33 3.26 -5.84 -5.23
C ARG A 33 3.93 -6.93 -6.06
N LEU A 34 4.72 -6.56 -7.05
CA LEU A 34 5.46 -7.50 -7.89
C LEU A 34 6.52 -8.29 -7.11
N ARG A 35 7.14 -7.68 -6.09
CA ARG A 35 8.16 -8.34 -5.26
C ARG A 35 7.56 -9.22 -4.16
N ALA A 36 6.32 -8.95 -3.76
CA ALA A 36 5.62 -9.62 -2.67
C ALA A 36 4.27 -10.24 -3.14
N PRO A 37 4.26 -11.07 -4.20
CA PRO A 37 3.02 -11.54 -4.82
C PRO A 37 2.16 -12.42 -3.91
N GLN A 38 2.75 -13.01 -2.88
CA GLN A 38 2.05 -13.81 -1.86
C GLN A 38 1.47 -13.00 -0.70
N HIS A 39 1.67 -11.68 -0.67
CA HIS A 39 1.24 -10.79 0.43
C HIS A 39 0.16 -9.82 -0.01
N ILE A 40 -0.68 -9.40 0.92
CA ILE A 40 -1.74 -8.42 0.66
C ILE A 40 -1.11 -7.02 0.78
N VAL A 41 -1.08 -6.27 -0.32
CA VAL A 41 -0.41 -4.96 -0.38
C VAL A 41 -1.41 -3.85 -0.67
N HIS A 42 -1.62 -3.00 0.33
CA HIS A 42 -2.31 -1.73 0.19
C HIS A 42 -1.34 -0.56 0.37
N HIS A 43 -1.76 0.64 -0.02
CA HIS A 43 -1.04 1.87 0.25
C HIS A 43 -2.03 2.93 0.71
N GLY A 44 -1.54 3.92 1.44
CA GLY A 44 -2.31 5.09 1.81
C GLY A 44 -1.40 6.26 2.17
N TYR A 45 -2.00 7.43 2.29
CA TYR A 45 -1.30 8.70 2.47
C TYR A 45 -1.59 9.32 3.83
N LEU A 46 -0.61 10.07 4.37
CA LEU A 46 -0.77 10.85 5.59
C LEU A 46 -1.73 12.03 5.35
N GLU A 47 -1.54 12.76 4.25
CA GLU A 47 -2.35 13.92 3.88
C GLU A 47 -2.33 14.20 2.36
N PHE A 48 -3.16 15.15 1.89
CA PHE A 48 -3.27 15.65 0.51
C PHE A 48 -3.69 14.67 -0.60
N SER A 49 -3.57 13.37 -0.37
CA SER A 49 -3.89 12.31 -1.33
C SER A 49 -4.75 11.25 -0.64
N SER A 50 -5.46 10.45 -1.44
CA SER A 50 -6.31 9.36 -0.96
C SER A 50 -5.92 8.05 -1.66
N PRO A 51 -6.13 6.89 -1.00
CA PRO A 51 -6.73 6.68 0.32
C PRO A 51 -5.82 7.12 1.47
N THR A 52 -6.38 7.45 2.64
CA THR A 52 -5.60 7.69 3.86
C THR A 52 -4.93 6.41 4.35
N ILE A 53 -3.85 6.52 5.14
CA ILE A 53 -3.22 5.36 5.77
C ILE A 53 -4.24 4.55 6.59
N ALA A 54 -5.16 5.22 7.29
CA ALA A 54 -6.20 4.54 8.08
C ALA A 54 -7.14 3.70 7.20
N GLU A 55 -7.59 4.25 6.07
CA GLU A 55 -8.41 3.52 5.10
C GLU A 55 -7.64 2.34 4.48
N ALA A 56 -6.36 2.54 4.18
CA ALA A 56 -5.50 1.48 3.64
C ALA A 56 -5.29 0.33 4.63
N VAL A 57 -5.09 0.65 5.92
CA VAL A 57 -5.01 -0.35 6.99
C VAL A 57 -6.33 -1.09 7.14
N ALA A 58 -7.46 -0.38 7.14
CA ALA A 58 -8.77 -1.00 7.23
C ALA A 58 -9.04 -1.95 6.06
N ALA A 59 -8.69 -1.54 4.84
CA ALA A 59 -8.80 -2.39 3.64
C ALA A 59 -7.89 -3.62 3.73
N ASN A 60 -6.65 -3.45 4.22
CA ASN A 60 -5.70 -4.55 4.39
C ASN A 60 -6.22 -5.59 5.39
N ILE A 61 -6.70 -5.16 6.56
CA ILE A 61 -7.31 -6.04 7.56
C ILE A 61 -8.53 -6.77 7.00
N ALA A 62 -9.37 -6.09 6.21
CA ALA A 62 -10.54 -6.69 5.60
C ALA A 62 -10.20 -7.75 4.53
N ALA A 63 -9.01 -7.68 3.94
CA ALA A 63 -8.54 -8.60 2.91
C ALA A 63 -7.93 -9.90 3.48
N GLY A 64 -7.58 -9.94 4.77
CA GLY A 64 -7.04 -11.11 5.48
C GLY A 64 -5.54 -11.05 5.74
#